data_AF-X1IJA8-F1
#
_entry.id   AF-X1IJA8-F1
#
_cell.length_a   1.000
_cell.length_b   1.000
_cell.length_c   1.000
_cell.angle_alpha   90.00
_cell.angle_beta   90.00
_cell.angle_gamma   90.00
#
_symmetry.space_group_name_H-M   'P 1'
#
loop_
_entity.id
_entity.type
_entity.pdbx_description
1 polymer ?
#
loop_
_entity_poly.entity_id
_entity_poly.type
_entity_poly.pdbx_seq_one_letter_code
_entity_poly.pdbx_strand_id
1 'polypeptide(L)' 'GGKHSYRVFGIVDLTVQDRSTQVRVIELPHGADPLLGAIPLEEMDWHISPQEKKLMPNPRSPEKPLLPLC' A
#
# COMPACT_ATOMS: atom_id res chain seq x y z
N GLY A 1 -20.72 12.65 -3.25
CA GLY A 1 -19.42 12.16 -3.74
C GLY A 1 -18.91 13.12 -4.79
N GLY A 2 -17.73 13.70 -4.58
CA GLY A 2 -17.10 14.59 -5.55
C GLY A 2 -16.33 13.80 -6.60
N LYS A 3 -16.37 14.25 -7.86
CA LYS A 3 -15.46 13.77 -8.89
C LYS A 3 -14.12 14.46 -8.69
N HIS A 4 -13.06 13.68 -8.52
CA HIS A 4 -11.70 14.19 -8.40
C HIS A 4 -10.87 13.63 -9.55
N SER A 5 -10.07 14.49 -10.17
CA SER A 5 -9.14 14.10 -11.23
C SER A 5 -7.73 14.18 -10.68
N TYR A 6 -7.00 13.07 -10.70
CA TYR A 6 -5.61 13.00 -10.28
C TYR A 6 -4.73 12.59 -11.45
N ARG A 7 -3.51 13.11 -11.48
CA ARG A 7 -2.50 12.69 -12.45
C ARG A 7 -1.88 11.37 -12.00
N VAL A 8 -1.81 10.39 -12.88
CA VAL A 8 -0.96 9.22 -12.68
C VAL A 8 0.49 9.66 -12.89
N PHE A 9 1.31 9.53 -11.86
CA PHE A 9 2.71 9.94 -11.89
C PHE A 9 3.55 8.89 -12.63
N GLY A 10 3.34 7.61 -12.32
CA GLY A 10 4.07 6.51 -12.94
C GLY A 10 4.05 5.25 -12.07
N ILE A 11 4.89 4.29 -12.46
CA ILE A 11 5.20 3.09 -11.67
C ILE A 11 6.33 3.43 -10.69
N VAL A 12 6.21 2.96 -9.45
CA VAL A 12 7.24 3.08 -8.42
C VAL A 12 7.47 1.75 -7.74
N ASP A 13 8.72 1.50 -7.35
CA ASP A 13 9.06 0.44 -6.40
C ASP A 13 8.84 1.00 -4.98
N LEU A 14 7.90 0.39 -4.25
CA LEU A 14 7.48 0.82 -2.93
C LEU A 14 7.88 -0.25 -1.91
N THR A 15 8.62 0.18 -0.89
CA THR A 15 8.89 -0.65 0.29
C THR A 15 8.15 -0.09 1.49
N VAL A 16 7.41 -0.96 2.18
CA VAL A 16 6.76 -0.65 3.46
C VAL A 16 7.24 -1.70 4.46
N GLN A 17 7.92 -1.24 5.52
CA GLN A 17 8.61 -2.11 6.47
C GLN A 17 9.58 -3.06 5.74
N ASP A 18 9.35 -4.37 5.77
CA ASP A 18 10.17 -5.43 5.18
C ASP A 18 9.62 -5.98 3.86
N ARG A 19 8.49 -5.44 3.36
CA ARG A 19 7.82 -5.93 2.14
C ARG A 19 7.88 -4.89 1.03
N SER A 20 8.06 -5.35 -0.20
CA SER A 20 8.17 -4.48 -1.38
C SER A 20 7.21 -4.92 -2.47
N THR A 21 6.72 -3.94 -3.25
CA THR A 21 5.92 -4.16 -4.45
C THR A 21 6.16 -3.06 -5.48
N GLN A 22 5.75 -3.27 -6.73
CA GLN A 22 5.80 -2.28 -7.80
C GLN A 22 4.37 -1.84 -8.18
N VAL A 23 4.03 -0.58 -7.97
CA VAL A 23 2.66 -0.08 -8.17
C VAL A 23 2.60 1.25 -8.92
N ARG A 24 1.48 1.49 -9.60
CA ARG A 24 1.18 2.82 -10.18
C ARG A 24 0.67 3.77 -9.10
N VAL A 25 1.21 4.98 -9.05
CA VAL A 25 0.84 6.01 -8.07
C VAL A 25 0.26 7.25 -8.72
N ILE A 26 -0.54 7.97 -7.93
CA ILE A 26 -1.14 9.25 -8.31
C ILE A 26 -0.49 10.39 -7.53
N GLU A 27 -0.46 11.57 -8.14
CA GLU A 27 0.02 12.78 -7.49
C GLU A 27 -0.99 13.27 -6.45
N LEU A 28 -0.50 13.63 -5.27
CA LEU A 28 -1.24 14.33 -4.23
C LEU A 28 -0.79 15.80 -4.17
N PRO A 29 -1.64 16.73 -3.69
CA PRO A 29 -1.23 18.12 -3.47
C PRO A 29 0.03 18.20 -2.61
N HIS A 30 0.88 19.19 -2.91
CA HIS A 30 2.10 19.42 -2.15
C HIS A 30 1.79 19.61 -0.65
N GLY A 31 2.55 18.92 0.20
CA GLY A 31 2.37 18.96 1.66
C GLY A 31 1.30 18.01 2.21
N ALA A 32 0.60 17.26 1.36
CA ALA A 32 -0.29 16.19 1.82
C ALA A 32 0.52 14.97 2.32
N ASP A 33 0.03 14.31 3.37
CA ASP A 33 0.58 13.05 3.82
C ASP A 33 0.41 11.98 2.73
N PRO A 34 1.45 11.17 2.44
CA PRO A 34 1.32 10.03 1.53
C PRO A 34 0.25 9.06 1.98
N LEU A 35 -0.54 8.56 1.02
CA LEU A 35 -1.59 7.59 1.28
C LEU A 35 -1.19 6.22 0.73
N LEU A 36 -1.37 5.19 1.55
CA LEU A 36 -1.21 3.80 1.14
C LEU A 36 -2.59 3.20 0.82
N GLY A 37 -2.81 2.85 -0.44
CA GLY A 37 -4.09 2.32 -0.93
C GLY A 37 -4.24 0.81 -0.78
N ALA A 38 -5.42 0.30 -1.13
CA ALA A 38 -5.75 -1.13 -1.05
C ALA A 38 -4.82 -2.01 -1.91
N ILE A 39 -4.47 -1.58 -3.12
CA ILE A 39 -3.61 -2.36 -4.04
C ILE A 39 -2.26 -2.72 -3.40
N PRO A 40 -1.40 -1.76 -2.99
CA PRO A 40 -0.13 -2.11 -2.36
C PRO A 40 -0.31 -2.84 -1.01
N LEU A 41 -1.39 -2.59 -0.28
CA LEU A 41 -1.70 -3.32 0.96
C LEU A 41 -1.97 -4.80 0.72
N GLU A 42 -2.77 -5.12 -0.30
CA GLU A 42 -3.15 -6.49 -0.67
C GLU A 42 -1.97 -7.25 -1.28
N GLU A 43 -1.22 -6.62 -2.19
CA GLU A 43 -0.04 -7.24 -2.82
C GLU A 43 1.04 -7.60 -1.79
N MET A 44 1.30 -6.70 -0.83
CA MET A 44 2.23 -6.97 0.26
C MET A 44 1.60 -7.76 1.41
N ASP A 45 0.34 -8.19 1.29
CA ASP A 45 -0.38 -9.02 2.28
C ASP A 45 -0.32 -8.45 3.71
N TRP A 46 -0.58 -7.14 3.81
CA TRP A 46 -0.60 -6.44 5.08
C TRP A 46 -1.97 -6.48 5.76
N HIS A 47 -1.96 -6.64 7.07
CA HIS A 47 -3.13 -6.54 7.93
C HIS A 47 -3.11 -5.24 8.73
N ILE A 48 -4.17 -4.44 8.61
CA ILE A 48 -4.34 -3.24 9.42
C ILE A 48 -4.96 -3.66 10.77
N SER A 49 -4.24 -3.42 11.87
CA SER A 49 -4.78 -3.56 13.23
C SER A 49 -5.29 -2.19 13.72
N PRO A 50 -6.62 -1.96 13.78
CA PRO A 50 -7.16 -0.69 14.24
C PRO A 50 -6.94 -0.48 15.74
N GLN A 51 -6.88 -1.57 16.50
CA GLN A 51 -6.65 -1.54 17.95
C GLN A 51 -5.23 -1.09 18.27
N GLU A 52 -4.23 -1.65 17.57
CA GLU A 52 -2.83 -1.24 17.75
C GLU A 52 -2.46 0.01 16.95
N LYS A 53 -3.31 0.42 16.01
CA LYS A 53 -3.03 1.48 15.02
C LYS A 53 -1.74 1.20 14.24
N LYS A 54 -1.56 -0.06 13.84
CA LYS A 54 -0.36 -0.54 13.14
C LYS A 54 -0.71 -1.33 11.91
N LEU A 55 0.25 -1.33 10.98
CA LEU A 55 0.30 -2.27 9.89
C LEU A 55 1.11 -3.49 10.34
N MET A 56 0.48 -4.67 10.34
CA MET A 56 1.04 -5.92 10.83
C MET A 56 1.03 -6.96 9.70
N PRO A 57 1.96 -7.92 9.69
CA PRO A 57 1.90 -9.04 8.76
C PRO A 57 0.54 -9.75 8.84
N ASN A 58 0.04 -10.27 7.74
CA ASN A 58 -1.16 -11.10 7.76
C ASN A 58 -1.00 -12.24 8.79
N PRO A 59 -1.91 -12.37 9.79
CA PRO A 59 -1.84 -13.43 10.79
C PRO A 59 -1.88 -14.84 10.20
N ARG A 60 -2.43 -15.00 8.99
CA ARG A 60 -2.44 -16.28 8.25
C ARG A 60 -1.12 -16.57 7.53
N SER A 61 -0.27 -15.55 7.35
CA SER A 61 1.02 -15.66 6.68
C SER A 61 2.01 -14.61 7.21
N PRO A 62 2.55 -14.84 8.42
CA PRO A 62 3.37 -13.84 9.10
C PRO A 62 4.73 -13.62 8.41
N GLU A 63 5.30 -14.67 7.83
CA GLU A 63 6.66 -14.63 7.28
C GLU A 63 6.73 -14.03 5.86
N LYS A 64 5.72 -14.27 5.03
CA LYS A 64 5.73 -13.85 3.61
C LYS A 64 4.32 -13.62 3.08
N PRO A 65 4.14 -12.76 2.06
CA PRO A 65 2.86 -12.64 1.37
C PRO A 65 2.36 -13.97 0.78
N LEU A 66 1.06 -14.23 0.88
CA LEU A 66 0.43 -15.42 0.30
C LEU A 66 0.31 -15.36 -1.23
N LEU A 67 0.15 -14.16 -1.78
CA LEU A 67 0.07 -13.97 -3.22
C LEU A 67 1.49 -14.06 -3.80
N PRO A 68 1.71 -14.88 -4.84
CA PRO A 68 2.94 -14.77 -5.61
C PRO A 68 2.93 -13.37 -6.25
N LEU A 69 3.85 -12.52 -5.80
CA LEU A 69 4.15 -11.26 -6.48
C LEU A 69 4.58 -11.65 -7.91
N CYS A 70 3.78 -11.24 -8.90
CA CYS A 70 4.05 -11.47 -10.32
C CYS A 70 5.43 -10.92 -10.74
#